data_AF-A0A934V3C1-F1
#
_entry.id   AF-A0A934V3C1-F1
#
_cell.length_a   1.000
_cell.length_b   1.000
_cell.length_c   1.000
_cell.angle_alpha   90.00
_cell.angle_beta   90.00
_cell.angle_gamma   90.00
#
_symmetry.space_group_name_H-M   'P 1'
#
loop_
_entity.id
_entity.type
_entity.pdbx_description
1 polymer ?
#
loop_
_entity_poly.entity_id
_entity_poly.type
_entity_poly.pdbx_seq_one_letter_code
_entity_poly.pdbx_strand_id
1 'polypeptide(L)'
;MGVPNERALRIGGWVVLGVAGVITLLCATLVFGSLRGDRAIAANHGVATAQVDQVFFDRTIIRFETPDGVAHSPSNGVLYPDGLAAGQLVRIEYDTTNPDLAKVAGRTWLLTLLPTGMMVLITWAIAGPLLWWLRSRRRKAAEQPAAAEPESQPQPKP
;
A
#
# COMPACT_ATOMS: atom_id res chain seq x y z
N MET A 1 15.46 12.82 35.11
CA MET A 1 15.14 12.18 33.82
C MET A 1 14.34 10.93 34.10
N GLY A 2 13.06 10.89 33.70
CA GLY A 2 12.15 9.80 34.06
C GLY A 2 12.58 8.46 33.45
N VAL A 3 12.58 7.41 34.28
CA VAL A 3 12.78 6.02 33.85
C VAL A 3 11.76 5.71 32.76
N PRO A 4 12.15 5.25 31.56
CA PRO A 4 11.18 4.90 30.52
C PRO A 4 10.34 3.72 30.99
N ASN A 5 9.02 3.93 31.06
CA ASN A 5 8.05 2.92 31.47
C ASN A 5 8.11 1.72 30.50
N GLU A 6 8.51 0.54 30.97
CA GLU A 6 8.67 -0.67 30.14
C GLU A 6 7.40 -1.02 29.36
N ARG A 7 6.23 -0.71 29.95
CA ARG A 7 4.92 -0.85 29.29
C ARG A 7 4.80 0.04 28.06
N ALA A 8 5.25 1.29 28.14
CA ALA A 8 5.22 2.22 27.01
C ALA A 8 6.13 1.76 25.89
N LEU A 9 7.33 1.27 26.22
CA LEU A 9 8.23 0.69 25.22
C LEU A 9 7.59 -0.54 24.57
N ARG A 10 6.90 -1.41 25.33
CA ARG A 10 6.17 -2.58 24.83
C ARG A 10 5.08 -2.21 23.83
N ILE A 11 4.20 -1.28 24.22
CA ILE A 11 3.10 -0.79 23.38
C ILE A 11 3.64 -0.19 22.09
N GLY A 12 4.70 0.64 22.16
CA GLY A 12 5.30 1.26 20.98
C GLY A 12 5.72 0.24 19.90
N GLY A 13 6.18 -0.95 20.29
CA GLY A 13 6.60 -1.96 19.32
C GLY A 13 5.42 -2.66 18.64
N TRP A 14 4.35 -2.90 19.40
CA TRP A 14 3.10 -3.42 18.85
C TRP A 14 2.44 -2.41 17.90
N VAL A 15 2.49 -1.12 18.24
CA VAL A 15 2.00 -0.05 17.37
C VAL A 15 2.77 -0.02 16.05
N VAL A 16 4.11 -0.01 16.10
CA VAL A 16 4.94 -0.01 14.88
C VAL A 16 4.67 -1.23 14.01
N LEU A 17 4.61 -2.43 14.59
CA LEU A 17 4.28 -3.65 13.87
C LEU A 17 2.87 -3.62 13.29
N GLY A 18 1.88 -3.16 14.07
CA GLY A 18 0.49 -3.06 13.64
C GLY A 18 0.34 -2.11 12.45
N VAL A 19 0.93 -0.92 12.54
CA VAL A 19 0.90 0.08 11.45
C VAL A 19 1.59 -0.47 10.18
N ALA A 20 2.79 -1.03 10.31
CA ALA A 20 3.50 -1.62 9.17
C ALA A 20 2.71 -2.79 8.54
N GLY A 21 2.08 -3.62 9.37
CA GLY A 21 1.22 -4.70 8.93
C GLY A 21 -0.03 -4.21 8.18
N VAL A 22 -0.71 -3.19 8.71
CA VAL A 22 -1.87 -2.57 8.04
C VAL A 22 -1.48 -1.97 6.70
N ILE A 23 -0.37 -1.21 6.62
CA ILE A 23 0.11 -0.64 5.34
C ILE A 23 0.39 -1.75 4.33
N THR A 24 1.05 -2.82 4.77
CA THR A 24 1.34 -3.99 3.92
C THR A 24 0.06 -4.65 3.41
N LEU A 25 -0.93 -4.84 4.29
CA LEU A 25 -2.23 -5.39 3.93
C LEU A 25 -2.97 -4.51 2.91
N LEU A 26 -2.99 -3.19 3.12
CA LEU A 26 -3.60 -2.24 2.19
C LEU A 26 -2.96 -2.33 0.81
N CYS A 27 -1.62 -2.32 0.74
CA CYS A 27 -0.89 -2.51 -0.52
C CYS A 27 -1.25 -3.84 -1.21
N ALA A 28 -1.33 -4.95 -0.47
CA ALA A 28 -1.72 -6.24 -1.01
C ALA A 28 -3.16 -6.23 -1.57
N THR A 29 -4.10 -5.59 -0.87
CA THR A 29 -5.49 -5.48 -1.35
C THR A 29 -5.61 -4.64 -2.61
N LEU A 30 -4.80 -3.59 -2.78
CA LEU A 30 -4.76 -2.79 -4.01
C LEU A 30 -4.30 -3.64 -5.20
N VAL A 31 -3.20 -4.38 -5.05
CA VAL A 31 -2.69 -5.29 -6.10
C VAL A 31 -3.73 -6.34 -6.45
N PHE A 32 -4.39 -6.93 -5.44
CA PHE A 32 -5.44 -7.93 -5.67
C PHE A 32 -6.65 -7.34 -6.40
N GLY A 33 -7.06 -6.12 -6.06
CA GLY A 33 -8.14 -5.40 -6.75
C GLY A 33 -7.84 -5.20 -8.23
N SER A 34 -6.64 -4.70 -8.54
CA SER A 34 -6.20 -4.50 -9.93
C SER A 34 -6.08 -5.82 -10.70
N LEU A 35 -5.53 -6.86 -10.08
CA LEU A 35 -5.47 -8.19 -10.68
C LEU A 35 -6.87 -8.75 -10.99
N ARG A 36 -7.83 -8.57 -10.08
CA ARG A 36 -9.22 -9.01 -10.29
C ARG A 36 -9.87 -8.24 -11.44
N GLY A 37 -9.67 -6.92 -11.52
CA GLY A 37 -10.16 -6.10 -12.62
C GLY A 37 -9.60 -6.55 -13.98
N ASP A 38 -8.28 -6.72 -14.06
CA ASP A 38 -7.62 -7.20 -15.27
C ASP A 38 -8.11 -8.59 -15.70
N ARG A 39 -8.37 -9.49 -14.75
CA ARG A 39 -8.93 -10.82 -15.04
C ARG A 39 -10.37 -10.75 -15.55
N ALA A 40 -11.19 -9.85 -15.04
CA ALA A 40 -12.56 -9.67 -15.53
C ALA A 40 -12.57 -9.16 -16.98
N ILE A 41 -11.75 -8.14 -17.29
CA ILE A 41 -11.54 -7.66 -18.66
C ILE A 41 -11.00 -8.76 -19.56
N ALA A 42 -10.07 -9.60 -19.09
CA ALA A 42 -9.53 -10.70 -19.88
C ALA A 42 -10.57 -11.81 -20.15
N ALA A 43 -11.47 -12.07 -19.20
CA ALA A 43 -12.50 -13.10 -19.32
C ALA A 43 -13.62 -12.68 -20.29
N ASN A 44 -14.00 -11.39 -20.29
CA ASN A 44 -15.07 -10.82 -21.10
C ASN A 44 -14.53 -9.73 -22.03
N HIS A 45 -13.60 -10.09 -22.89
CA HIS A 45 -12.77 -9.10 -23.57
C HIS A 45 -13.49 -8.34 -24.68
N GLY A 46 -13.50 -7.02 -24.57
CA GLY A 46 -13.90 -6.08 -25.62
C GLY A 46 -12.77 -5.08 -25.92
N VAL A 47 -12.73 -4.58 -27.15
CA VAL A 47 -11.79 -3.54 -27.57
C VAL A 47 -12.54 -2.39 -28.24
N ALA A 48 -12.06 -1.17 -28.03
CA ALA A 48 -12.62 0.02 -28.65
C ALA A 48 -11.56 1.12 -28.78
N THR A 49 -11.85 2.13 -29.60
CA THR A 49 -11.14 3.41 -29.58
C THR A 49 -11.95 4.38 -28.75
N ALA A 50 -11.33 4.93 -27.71
CA ALA A 50 -11.95 5.90 -26.83
C ALA A 50 -11.36 7.30 -27.06
N GLN A 51 -12.19 8.32 -26.92
CA GLN A 51 -11.74 9.70 -26.81
C GLN A 51 -11.54 10.06 -25.34
N VAL A 52 -10.43 10.70 -25.02
CA VAL A 52 -10.16 11.23 -23.68
C VAL A 52 -10.91 12.56 -23.54
N ASP A 53 -11.91 12.59 -22.67
CA ASP A 53 -12.71 13.80 -22.45
C ASP A 53 -12.02 14.72 -21.44
N GLN A 54 -11.63 14.19 -20.28
CA GLN A 54 -11.04 14.98 -19.19
C GLN A 54 -9.97 14.19 -18.45
N VAL A 55 -8.90 14.89 -18.03
CA VAL A 55 -7.81 14.33 -17.22
C VAL A 55 -7.80 15.07 -15.88
N PHE A 56 -7.96 14.32 -14.80
CA PHE A 56 -7.83 14.78 -13.42
C PHE A 56 -6.56 14.22 -12.79
N PHE A 57 -6.25 14.67 -11.58
CA PHE A 57 -5.09 14.18 -10.84
C PHE A 57 -5.21 12.69 -10.47
N ASP A 58 -6.41 12.24 -10.14
CA ASP A 58 -6.70 10.90 -9.63
C ASP A 58 -7.30 9.93 -10.66
N ARG A 59 -7.84 10.45 -11.78
CA ARG A 59 -8.53 9.67 -12.81
C ARG A 59 -8.56 10.35 -14.17
N THR A 60 -8.84 9.59 -15.22
CA THR A 60 -9.07 10.11 -16.57
C THR A 60 -10.38 9.58 -17.12
N ILE A 61 -11.24 10.50 -17.56
CA ILE A 61 -12.54 10.18 -18.13
C ILE A 61 -12.40 10.01 -19.64
N ILE A 62 -12.90 8.88 -20.13
CA ILE A 62 -12.93 8.55 -21.54
C ILE A 62 -14.38 8.33 -21.98
N ARG A 63 -14.61 8.42 -23.28
CA ARG A 63 -15.85 8.04 -23.93
C ARG A 63 -15.56 7.13 -25.12
N PHE A 64 -16.30 6.04 -25.22
CA PHE A 64 -16.18 5.08 -26.32
C PHE A 64 -17.55 4.51 -26.68
N GLU A 65 -17.65 3.90 -27.86
CA GLU A 65 -18.87 3.21 -28.30
C GLU A 65 -18.61 1.70 -28.36
N THR A 66 -19.58 0.94 -27.89
CA THR A 66 -19.61 -0.53 -28.00
C THR A 66 -20.21 -0.96 -29.35
N PRO A 67 -20.01 -2.21 -29.80
CA PRO A 67 -20.46 -2.68 -31.12
C PRO A 67 -21.97 -2.61 -31.38
N ASP A 68 -22.77 -2.51 -30.32
CA ASP A 68 -24.22 -2.28 -30.34
C ASP A 68 -24.59 -0.79 -30.52
N GLY A 69 -23.60 0.10 -30.68
CA GLY A 69 -23.79 1.53 -30.90
C GLY A 69 -24.06 2.33 -29.62
N VAL A 70 -23.89 1.73 -28.45
CA VAL A 70 -24.09 2.42 -27.17
C VAL A 70 -22.81 3.13 -26.74
N ALA A 71 -22.94 4.41 -26.39
CA ALA A 71 -21.82 5.18 -25.87
C ALA A 71 -21.67 4.96 -24.35
N HIS A 72 -20.44 4.70 -23.92
CA HIS A 72 -20.07 4.46 -22.53
C HIS A 72 -19.01 5.46 -22.05
N SER A 73 -19.13 5.86 -20.78
CA SER A 73 -18.13 6.68 -20.09
C SER A 73 -17.97 6.18 -18.65
N PRO A 74 -16.86 5.45 -18.36
CA PRO A 74 -16.62 4.86 -17.05
C PRO A 74 -16.64 5.90 -15.92
N SER A 75 -17.48 5.67 -14.92
CA SER A 75 -17.66 6.58 -13.78
C SER A 75 -16.37 6.82 -12.97
N ASN A 76 -15.59 5.76 -12.74
CA ASN A 76 -14.29 5.82 -12.06
C ASN A 76 -13.12 6.22 -12.97
N GLY A 77 -13.40 6.45 -14.26
CA GLY A 77 -12.39 6.68 -15.29
C GLY A 77 -11.71 5.39 -15.79
N VAL A 78 -10.84 5.56 -16.78
CA VAL A 78 -10.07 4.46 -17.38
C VAL A 78 -8.93 4.02 -16.47
N LEU A 79 -8.74 2.72 -16.34
CA LEU A 79 -7.63 2.14 -15.61
C LEU A 79 -6.30 2.37 -16.33
N TYR A 80 -5.27 2.61 -15.52
CA TYR A 80 -3.90 2.88 -15.95
C TYR A 80 -3.83 4.06 -16.94
N PRO A 81 -4.25 5.29 -16.56
CA PRO A 81 -4.42 6.40 -17.50
C PRO A 81 -3.14 7.23 -17.76
N ASP A 82 -1.98 6.81 -17.24
CA ASP A 82 -0.76 7.62 -17.23
C ASP A 82 -0.34 8.12 -18.64
N GLY A 83 0.03 9.40 -18.75
CA GLY A 83 0.47 10.01 -20.00
C GLY A 83 -0.64 10.29 -21.04
N LEU A 84 -1.92 10.26 -20.65
CA LEU A 84 -3.03 10.68 -21.53
C LEU A 84 -3.28 12.19 -21.46
N ALA A 85 -3.71 12.75 -22.59
CA ALA A 85 -4.13 14.15 -22.70
C ALA A 85 -5.59 14.27 -23.17
N ALA A 86 -6.29 15.31 -22.74
CA ALA A 86 -7.66 15.58 -23.21
C ALA A 86 -7.69 15.78 -24.73
N GLY A 87 -8.72 15.24 -25.38
CA GLY A 87 -8.88 15.21 -26.84
C GLY A 87 -8.14 14.07 -27.56
N GLN A 88 -7.30 13.30 -26.85
CA GLN A 88 -6.57 12.19 -27.44
C GLN A 88 -7.50 11.00 -27.77
N LEU A 89 -7.24 10.32 -28.90
CA LEU A 89 -7.80 9.01 -29.18
C LEU A 89 -6.87 7.92 -28.65
N VAL A 90 -7.40 7.02 -27.84
CA VAL A 90 -6.65 5.94 -27.19
C VAL A 90 -7.35 4.61 -27.42
N ARG A 91 -6.57 3.57 -27.70
CA ARG A 91 -7.10 2.20 -27.78
C ARG A 91 -7.28 1.64 -26.37
N ILE A 92 -8.45 1.08 -26.11
CA ILE A 92 -8.81 0.53 -24.81
C ILE A 92 -9.23 -0.94 -24.91
N GLU A 93 -9.17 -1.60 -23.76
CA GLU A 93 -9.73 -2.92 -23.50
C GLU A 93 -10.78 -2.76 -22.40
N TYR A 94 -11.93 -3.40 -22.52
CA TYR A 94 -13.01 -3.32 -21.52
C TYR A 94 -13.68 -4.67 -21.29
N ASP A 95 -14.39 -4.80 -20.18
CA ASP A 95 -15.26 -5.95 -19.90
C ASP A 95 -16.61 -5.76 -20.61
N THR A 96 -16.96 -6.65 -21.55
CA THR A 96 -18.22 -6.58 -22.31
C THR A 96 -19.47 -6.78 -21.45
N THR A 97 -19.34 -7.38 -20.27
CA THR A 97 -20.43 -7.54 -19.30
C THR A 97 -20.53 -6.35 -18.34
N ASN A 98 -19.49 -5.52 -18.25
CA ASN A 98 -19.44 -4.32 -17.44
C ASN A 98 -18.52 -3.24 -18.07
N PRO A 99 -19.03 -2.44 -19.02
CA PRO A 99 -18.23 -1.43 -19.74
C PRO A 99 -17.63 -0.31 -18.87
N ASP A 100 -18.08 -0.16 -17.62
CA ASP A 100 -17.44 0.73 -16.64
C ASP A 100 -16.03 0.25 -16.25
N LEU A 101 -15.71 -1.02 -16.50
CA LEU A 101 -14.39 -1.58 -16.29
C LEU A 101 -13.60 -1.54 -17.61
N ALA A 102 -12.96 -0.39 -17.86
CA ALA A 102 -12.12 -0.16 -19.04
C ALA A 102 -10.68 0.19 -18.65
N LYS A 103 -9.71 -0.27 -19.43
CA LYS A 103 -8.28 0.04 -19.27
C LYS A 103 -7.64 0.46 -20.58
N VAL A 104 -6.54 1.21 -20.51
CA VAL A 104 -5.71 1.47 -21.69
C VAL A 104 -5.12 0.15 -22.20
N ALA A 105 -5.23 -0.09 -23.51
CA ALA A 105 -4.79 -1.34 -24.12
C ALA A 105 -3.28 -1.60 -23.88
N GLY A 106 -2.94 -2.86 -23.64
CA GLY A 106 -1.57 -3.28 -23.33
C GLY A 106 -1.05 -2.90 -21.93
N ARG A 107 -1.81 -2.13 -21.12
CA ARG A 107 -1.49 -1.86 -19.72
C ARG A 107 -2.12 -2.91 -18.81
N THR A 108 -1.45 -3.19 -17.70
CA THR A 108 -1.86 -4.27 -16.79
C THR A 108 -1.65 -3.88 -15.33
N TRP A 109 -2.23 -4.69 -14.45
CA TRP A 109 -2.09 -4.62 -13.00
C TRP A 109 -0.62 -4.62 -12.52
N LEU A 110 0.33 -5.07 -13.34
CA LEU A 110 1.77 -5.00 -13.05
C LEU A 110 2.24 -3.57 -12.74
N LEU A 111 1.59 -2.55 -13.33
CA LEU A 111 1.88 -1.15 -13.03
C LEU A 111 1.63 -0.78 -11.56
N THR A 112 0.80 -1.53 -10.85
CA THR A 112 0.55 -1.31 -9.42
C THR A 112 1.65 -1.86 -8.53
N LEU A 113 2.48 -2.81 -9.02
CA LEU A 113 3.51 -3.45 -8.22
C LEU A 113 4.63 -2.49 -7.84
N LEU A 114 5.03 -1.61 -8.75
CA LEU A 114 6.11 -0.66 -8.48
C LEU A 114 5.78 0.30 -7.32
N PRO A 115 4.65 1.05 -7.34
CA PRO A 115 4.31 1.95 -6.24
C PRO A 115 3.98 1.19 -4.94
N THR A 116 3.20 0.11 -4.99
CA THR A 116 2.82 -0.64 -3.79
C THR A 116 4.01 -1.38 -3.17
N GLY A 117 4.86 -1.99 -4.00
CA GLY A 117 6.10 -2.63 -3.56
C GLY A 117 7.05 -1.62 -2.92
N MET A 118 7.24 -0.44 -3.53
CA MET A 118 8.07 0.61 -2.96
C MET A 118 7.55 1.09 -1.60
N MET A 119 6.23 1.28 -1.48
CA MET A 119 5.60 1.67 -0.23
C MET A 119 5.84 0.64 0.88
N VAL A 120 5.69 -0.66 0.58
CA VAL A 120 5.98 -1.75 1.52
C VAL A 120 7.47 -1.76 1.89
N LEU A 121 8.37 -1.66 0.91
CA LEU A 121 9.82 -1.64 1.14
C LEU A 121 10.23 -0.50 2.07
N ILE A 122 9.77 0.73 1.79
CA ILE A 122 10.06 1.92 2.62
C ILE A 122 9.48 1.73 4.03
N THR A 123 8.25 1.22 4.13
CA THR A 123 7.59 0.96 5.42
C THR A 123 8.45 0.05 6.30
N TRP A 124 8.94 -1.06 5.75
CA TRP A 124 9.77 -2.01 6.50
C TRP A 124 11.21 -1.52 6.70
N ALA A 125 11.74 -0.72 5.78
CA ALA A 125 13.03 -0.04 5.95
C ALA A 125 13.03 0.94 7.13
N ILE A 126 11.87 1.52 7.48
CA ILE A 126 11.71 2.38 8.67
C ILE A 126 11.32 1.56 9.91
N ALA A 127 10.34 0.67 9.78
CA ALA A 127 9.83 -0.12 10.90
C ALA A 127 10.88 -1.07 11.47
N GLY A 128 11.70 -1.71 10.64
CA GLY A 128 12.75 -2.63 11.05
C GLY A 128 13.76 -2.01 12.04
N PRO A 129 14.45 -0.91 11.65
CA PRO A 129 15.36 -0.19 12.55
C PRO A 129 14.68 0.33 13.82
N LEU A 130 13.44 0.83 13.71
CA LEU A 130 12.70 1.35 14.86
C LEU A 130 12.36 0.25 15.87
N LEU A 131 11.94 -0.92 15.39
CA LEU A 131 11.68 -2.10 16.23
C LEU A 131 12.95 -2.62 16.88
N TRP A 132 14.06 -2.64 16.14
CA TRP A 132 15.36 -3.01 16.67
C TRP A 132 15.81 -2.06 17.79
N TRP A 133 15.70 -0.74 17.57
CA TRP A 133 16.01 0.28 18.56
C TRP A 133 15.14 0.18 19.81
N LEU A 134 13.85 -0.05 19.63
CA LEU A 134 12.92 -0.20 20.75
C LEU A 134 13.19 -1.47 21.56
N ARG A 135 13.54 -2.57 20.89
CA ARG A 135 13.94 -3.81 21.54
C ARG A 135 15.26 -3.67 22.30
N SER A 136 16.24 -2.95 21.77
CA SER A 136 17.52 -2.73 22.47
C SER A 136 17.36 -1.88 23.72
N ARG A 137 16.48 -0.85 23.69
CA ARG A 137 16.12 -0.06 24.88
C ARG A 137 15.47 -0.89 25.99
N ARG A 138 14.56 -1.80 25.62
CA ARG A 138 13.92 -2.71 26.60
C ARG A 138 14.92 -3.65 27.26
N ARG A 139 15.87 -4.21 26.50
CA ARG A 139 16.92 -5.09 27.04
C ARG A 139 17.77 -4.37 28.11
N LYS A 140 18.23 -3.15 27.79
CA LYS A 140 19.03 -2.34 28.71
C LYS A 140 18.27 -1.99 30.01
N ALA A 141 16.97 -1.70 29.91
CA ALA A 141 16.14 -1.41 31.08
C ALA A 141 15.97 -2.64 31.99
N ALA A 142 15.93 -3.85 31.41
CA ALA A 142 15.78 -5.10 32.16
C ALA A 142 17.07 -5.59 32.83
N GLU A 143 18.25 -5.16 32.36
CA GLU A 143 19.57 -5.54 32.94
C GLU A 143 19.95 -4.69 34.18
N GLN A 144 19.39 -3.48 34.31
CA GLN A 144 19.71 -2.52 35.38
C GLN A 144 19.29 -2.89 36.81
N PRO A 145 18.23 -3.69 37.07
CA PRO A 145 17.86 -4.12 38.42
C PRO A 145 18.85 -5.10 39.07
N ALA A 146 19.63 -5.87 38.31
CA ALA A 146 20.50 -6.92 38.84
C ALA A 146 21.86 -6.40 39.36
N ALA A 147 22.26 -5.18 38.99
CA ALA A 147 23.52 -4.57 39.43
C ALA A 147 23.39 -3.70 40.69
N ALA A 148 22.18 -3.58 41.26
CA ALA A 148 21.87 -2.65 42.34
C ALA A 148 21.60 -3.33 43.70
N GLU A 149 21.93 -4.62 43.87
CA GLU A 149 21.87 -5.26 45.19
C GLU A 149 23.22 -5.07 45.93
N PRO A 150 23.21 -4.52 47.16
CA PRO A 150 24.33 -3.77 47.72
C PRO A 150 25.32 -4.66 48.46
N GLU A 151 26.59 -4.27 48.38
CA GLU A 151 27.69 -4.76 49.22
C GLU A 151 27.39 -4.51 50.71
N SER A 152 26.72 -5.47 51.36
CA SER A 152 26.52 -5.51 52.80
C SER A 152 27.78 -6.09 53.48
N GLN A 153 28.66 -5.18 53.90
CA GLN A 153 29.58 -5.18 55.05
C GLN A 153 30.18 -6.51 55.57
N PRO A 154 31.49 -6.54 55.88
CA PRO A 154 32.00 -7.31 57.01
C PRO A 154 32.03 -6.43 58.27
N GLN A 155 31.17 -6.74 59.25
CA GLN A 155 31.38 -6.32 60.65
C GLN A 155 32.59 -7.06 61.23
N PRO A 156 33.45 -6.41 62.05
CA PRO A 156 34.19 -7.09 63.09
C PRO A 156 33.49 -6.94 64.44
N LYS A 157 33.27 -8.07 65.11
CA LYS A 157 32.82 -8.27 66.50
C LYS A 157 33.90 -9.12 67.21
N PRO A 158 34.03 -9.12 68.56
CA PRO A 158 33.58 -8.17 69.58
C PRO A 158 34.72 -7.28 70.12
#